data_AF-K4A351-F1
#
_entry.id   AF-K4A351-F1
#
_cell.length_a   1.000
_cell.length_b   1.000
_cell.length_c   1.000
_cell.angle_alpha   90.00
_cell.angle_beta   90.00
_cell.angle_gamma   90.00
#
_symmetry.space_group_name_H-M   'P 1'
#
loop_
_entity.id
_entity.type
_entity.pdbx_description
1 polymer ?
#
loop_
_entity_poly.entity_id
_entity_poly.type
_entity_poly.pdbx_seq_one_letter_code
_entity_poly.pdbx_strand_id
1 'polypeptide(L)' 'MVAVVERVVFALNGRRYEVAGADPSTRLLEFIRTRTPFKGTKLGCGE' A
#
# COMPACT_ATOMS: atom_id res chain seq x y z
N MET A 1 7.55 11.88 16.70
CA MET A 1 7.44 10.41 16.58
C MET A 1 6.37 10.13 15.54
N VAL A 2 6.72 9.55 14.38
CA VAL A 2 5.72 9.22 13.35
C VAL A 2 4.89 8.06 13.90
N ALA A 3 3.56 8.20 13.90
CA ALA A 3 2.68 7.10 14.27
C ALA A 3 2.91 5.95 13.29
N VAL A 4 3.04 4.73 13.78
CA VAL A 4 3.22 3.53 12.93
C VAL A 4 2.01 2.65 13.14
N VAL A 5 1.37 2.22 12.05
CA VAL A 5 0.32 1.21 12.13
C VAL A 5 1.00 -0.14 12.32
N GLU A 6 0.73 -0.80 13.45
CA GLU A 6 1.38 -2.06 13.80
C GLU A 6 1.20 -3.13 12.71
N ARG A 7 -0.04 -3.25 12.18
CA ARG A 7 -0.36 -4.19 11.11
C ARG A 7 -1.56 -3.76 10.30
N VAL A 8 -1.45 -3.87 8.97
CA VAL A 8 -2.56 -3.73 8.02
C VAL A 8 -2.67 -5.01 7.21
N VAL A 9 -3.88 -5.57 7.14
CA VAL A 9 -4.19 -6.79 6.41
C VAL A 9 -5.27 -6.49 5.38
N PHE A 10 -5.04 -6.86 4.13
CA PHE A 10 -6.01 -6.65 3.05
C PHE A 10 -5.84 -7.67 1.92
N ALA A 11 -6.84 -7.73 1.04
CA ALA A 11 -6.79 -8.51 -0.19
C ALA A 11 -6.57 -7.59 -1.40
N LEU A 12 -5.73 -8.02 -2.35
CA LEU A 12 -5.54 -7.36 -3.64
C LEU A 12 -5.48 -8.43 -4.73
N ASN A 13 -6.42 -8.39 -5.67
CA ASN A 13 -6.58 -9.37 -6.75
C ASN A 13 -6.61 -10.83 -6.24
N GLY A 14 -7.37 -11.07 -5.16
CA GLY A 14 -7.49 -12.40 -4.54
C GLY A 14 -6.29 -12.85 -3.70
N ARG A 15 -5.20 -12.06 -3.64
CA ARG A 15 -4.03 -12.35 -2.82
C ARG A 15 -4.10 -11.60 -1.49
N ARG A 16 -3.81 -12.28 -0.38
CA ARG A 16 -3.69 -11.66 0.94
C ARG A 16 -2.34 -10.96 1.08
N TYR A 17 -2.36 -9.72 1.57
CA TYR A 17 -1.20 -8.95 1.96
C TYR A 17 -1.30 -8.58 3.43
N GLU A 18 -0.17 -8.71 4.12
CA GLU A 18 -0.04 -8.44 5.54
C GLU A 18 1.21 -7.58 5.74
N VAL A 19 0.98 -6.32 6.09
CA VAL A 19 2.00 -5.29 6.18
C VAL A 19 2.15 -4.90 7.65
N ALA A 20 3.29 -5.24 8.24
CA ALA A 20 3.65 -4.79 9.57
C ALA A 20 4.33 -3.41 9.50
N GLY A 21 4.12 -2.59 10.54
CA GLY A 21 4.84 -1.31 10.70
C GLY A 21 4.57 -0.31 9.58
N ALA A 22 3.35 -0.22 9.07
CA ALA A 22 3.02 0.66 7.96
C ALA A 22 3.01 2.13 8.39
N ASP A 23 3.64 3.01 7.61
CA ASP A 23 3.47 4.45 7.76
C ASP A 23 2.03 4.83 7.36
N PRO A 24 1.24 5.46 8.23
CA PRO A 24 -0.14 5.89 7.94
C PRO A 24 -0.27 6.79 6.71
N SER A 25 0.80 7.47 6.29
CA SER A 25 0.83 8.31 5.09
C SER A 25 1.07 7.51 3.79
N THR A 26 1.39 6.21 3.90
CA THR A 26 1.58 5.33 2.74
C THR A 26 0.30 5.25 1.92
N ARG A 27 0.37 5.66 0.65
CA ARG A 27 -0.77 5.58 -0.27
C ARG A 27 -0.90 4.17 -0.83
N LEU A 28 -2.13 3.68 -0.99
CA LEU A 28 -2.36 2.36 -1.60
C LEU A 28 -1.75 2.25 -3.01
N LEU A 29 -1.79 3.33 -3.79
CA LEU A 29 -1.16 3.39 -5.11
C LEU A 29 0.34 3.13 -5.05
N GLU A 30 1.03 3.71 -4.06
CA GLU A 30 2.46 3.51 -3.85
C GLU A 30 2.74 2.04 -3.50
N PHE A 31 1.97 1.47 -2.57
CA PHE A 31 2.07 0.05 -2.23
C PHE A 31 1.93 -0.84 -3.47
N ILE A 32 0.88 -0.66 -4.27
CA ILE A 32 0.61 -1.46 -5.46
C ILE A 32 1.80 -1.36 -6.43
N ARG A 33 2.24 -0.13 -6.73
CA ARG A 33 3.26 0.10 -7.76
C ARG A 33 4.68 -0.27 -7.33
N THR A 34 4.99 -0.28 -6.05
CA THR A 34 6.37 -0.52 -5.56
C THR A 34 6.55 -1.89 -4.92
N ARG A 35 5.52 -2.41 -4.24
CA ARG A 35 5.58 -3.65 -3.46
C ARG A 35 4.84 -4.82 -4.09
N THR A 36 4.27 -4.63 -5.28
CA THR A 36 3.63 -5.69 -6.07
C THR A 36 4.11 -5.67 -7.53
N PRO A 37 3.93 -6.76 -8.29
CA PRO A 37 4.21 -6.77 -9.73
C PRO A 37 3.17 -5.98 -10.55
N PHE A 38 2.07 -5.53 -9.97
CA PHE A 38 1.01 -4.83 -10.70
C PHE A 38 1.41 -3.38 -11.01
N LYS A 39 1.69 -3.10 -12.29
CA LYS A 39 2.06 -1.75 -12.76
C LYS A 39 0.95 -1.05 -13.56
N GLY A 40 -0.23 -1.67 -13.67
CA GLY A 40 -1.39 -1.18 -14.39
C GLY A 40 -1.96 0.11 -13.77
N THR A 41 -2.10 0.17 -12.45
CA THR A 41 -2.57 1.35 -11.73
C THR A 41 -1.59 2.52 -11.87
N LYS A 42 -2.10 3.71 -12.22
CA LYS A 42 -1.30 4.90 -12.54
C LYS A 42 -1.60 6.05 -11.57
N LEU A 43 -0.66 7.00 -11.50
CA LEU A 43 -0.84 8.30 -10.87
C LEU A 43 -1.07 9.33 -11.98
N GLY A 44 -2.19 10.06 -11.93
CA GLY A 44 -2.46 11.20 -12.81
C GLY A 44 -2.01 12.51 -12.15
N CYS A 45 -2.89 13.07 -11.31
CA CYS A 45 -2.67 14.34 -10.61
C CYS A 45 -2.32 14.19 -9.12
N GLY A 46 -2.87 13.18 -8.44
CA GLY A 46 -2.51 12.88 -7.04
C GLY A 46 -3.04 13.88 -6.00
N GLU A 47 -4.05 14.67 -6.39
CA GLU A 47 -4.78 15.63 -5.57
C GLU A 47 -5.88 14.98 -4.71
#